data_AF-A0A836T249-F1
#
_entry.id   AF-A0A836T249-F1
#
_cell.length_a   1.000
_cell.length_b   1.000
_cell.length_c   1.000
_cell.angle_alpha   90.00
_cell.angle_beta   90.00
_cell.angle_gamma   90.00
#
_symmetry.space_group_name_H-M   'P 1'
#
loop_
_entity.id
_entity.type
_entity.pdbx_description
1 polymer ?
#
loop_
_entity_poly.entity_id
_entity_poly.type
_entity_poly.pdbx_seq_one_letter_code
_entity_poly.pdbx_strand_id
1 'polypeptide(L)'
;MQAKVYLLVTCYGKMSSAIIAEKLKISLDDAQKTSKDLLSLGAFIDFSEIEFEAMHPRFTVVNMYRRMCERENIEFKRNKIIDNIGVILEKPYDDARTK
;
A
#
# COMPACT_ATOMS: atom_id res chain seq x y z
N MET A 1 -0.82 10.54 -3.85
CA MET A 1 -1.93 9.62 -4.17
C MET A 1 -1.73 8.24 -3.55
N GLN A 2 -0.59 7.59 -3.82
CA GLN A 2 -0.21 6.25 -3.31
C GLN A 2 -0.55 6.00 -1.83
N ALA A 3 -0.17 6.89 -0.91
CA ALA A 3 -0.48 6.69 0.51
C ALA A 3 -1.98 6.54 0.81
N LYS A 4 -2.86 7.28 0.12
CA LYS A 4 -4.32 7.19 0.32
C LYS A 4 -4.86 5.85 -0.18
N VAL A 5 -4.41 5.43 -1.37
CA VAL A 5 -4.80 4.13 -1.96
C VAL A 5 -4.29 2.98 -1.11
N TYR A 6 -3.02 3.03 -0.66
CA TYR A 6 -2.44 2.03 0.22
C TYR A 6 -3.22 1.91 1.53
N LEU A 7 -3.45 3.02 2.24
CA LEU A 7 -4.22 3.01 3.50
C LEU A 7 -5.65 2.48 3.31
N LEU A 8 -6.31 2.83 2.21
CA LEU A 8 -7.66 2.33 1.91
C LEU A 8 -7.66 0.81 1.75
N VAL A 9 -6.76 0.25 0.95
CA VAL A 9 -6.69 -1.21 0.72
C VAL A 9 -6.22 -1.93 1.99
N THR A 10 -5.27 -1.36 2.74
CA THR A 10 -4.80 -1.93 4.01
C THR A 10 -5.91 -1.99 5.05
N CYS A 11 -6.72 -0.94 5.20
CA CYS A 11 -7.72 -0.87 6.26
C CYS A 11 -9.06 -1.55 5.91
N TYR A 12 -9.34 -1.81 4.63
CA TYR A 12 -10.64 -2.30 4.18
C TYR A 12 -10.56 -3.55 3.28
N GLY A 13 -9.36 -4.08 3.07
CA GLY A 13 -9.14 -5.36 2.40
C GLY A 13 -9.08 -5.24 0.88
N LYS A 14 -9.08 -6.41 0.24
CA LYS A 14 -8.99 -6.54 -1.22
C LYS A 14 -10.11 -5.76 -1.91
N MET A 15 -9.76 -4.97 -2.93
CA MET A 15 -10.74 -4.21 -3.71
C MET A 15 -10.26 -3.89 -5.13
N SER A 16 -11.21 -3.56 -6.00
CA SER A 16 -10.92 -3.18 -7.38
C SER A 16 -10.62 -1.70 -7.55
N SER A 17 -9.97 -1.32 -8.67
CA SER A 17 -9.76 0.10 -9.03
C SER A 17 -11.03 0.93 -9.07
N ALA A 18 -12.16 0.33 -9.46
CA ALA A 18 -13.45 1.02 -9.47
C ALA A 18 -13.90 1.40 -8.05
N ILE A 19 -13.78 0.49 -7.09
CA ILE A 19 -14.10 0.74 -5.68
C ILE A 19 -13.15 1.79 -5.09
N ILE A 20 -11.86 1.71 -5.42
CA ILE A 20 -10.86 2.70 -5.00
C ILE A 20 -11.22 4.09 -5.54
N ALA A 21 -11.55 4.18 -6.83
CA ALA A 21 -11.93 5.43 -7.49
C ALA A 21 -13.15 6.07 -6.83
N GLU A 22 -14.18 5.26 -6.56
CA GLU A 22 -15.40 5.69 -5.87
C GLU A 22 -15.11 6.21 -4.46
N LYS A 23 -14.43 5.39 -3.63
CA LYS A 23 -14.18 5.73 -2.23
C LYS A 23 -13.26 6.94 -2.06
N LEU A 24 -12.29 7.12 -2.96
CA LEU A 24 -11.35 8.24 -2.92
C LEU A 24 -11.81 9.46 -3.74
N LYS A 25 -12.91 9.33 -4.50
CA LYS A 25 -13.42 10.36 -5.41
C LYS A 25 -12.36 10.81 -6.42
N ILE A 26 -11.69 9.84 -7.04
CA ILE A 26 -10.66 10.04 -8.08
C ILE A 26 -11.10 9.36 -9.38
N SER A 27 -10.40 9.64 -10.49
CA SER A 27 -10.68 8.95 -11.76
C SER A 27 -10.34 7.45 -11.66
N LEU A 28 -11.03 6.64 -12.47
CA LEU A 28 -10.71 5.20 -12.59
C LEU A 28 -9.26 4.98 -13.04
N ASP A 29 -8.79 5.81 -13.98
CA ASP A 29 -7.42 5.75 -14.49
C ASP A 29 -6.39 6.07 -13.39
N ASP A 30 -6.64 7.08 -12.56
CA ASP A 30 -5.77 7.42 -11.42
C ASP A 30 -5.73 6.30 -10.38
N ALA A 31 -6.89 5.68 -10.10
CA ALA A 31 -6.97 4.55 -9.19
C ALA A 31 -6.17 3.36 -9.73
N GLN A 32 -6.40 2.98 -10.99
CA GLN A 32 -5.70 1.87 -11.63
C GLN A 32 -4.19 2.11 -11.71
N LYS A 33 -3.78 3.30 -12.16
CA LYS A 33 -2.36 3.66 -12.27
C LYS A 33 -1.69 3.62 -10.89
N THR A 34 -2.31 4.24 -9.88
CA THR A 34 -1.75 4.26 -8.53
C THR A 34 -1.63 2.86 -7.93
N SER A 35 -2.62 1.98 -8.16
CA SER A 35 -2.57 0.59 -7.70
C SER A 35 -1.46 -0.22 -8.40
N LYS A 36 -1.26 -0.03 -9.71
CA LYS A 36 -0.14 -0.64 -10.45
C LYS A 36 1.23 -0.10 -9.99
N ASP A 37 1.32 1.18 -9.65
CA ASP A 37 2.55 1.73 -9.07
C ASP A 37 2.83 1.09 -7.70
N LEU A 38 1.80 0.91 -6.86
CA LEU A 38 1.93 0.25 -5.56
C LEU A 38 2.30 -1.23 -5.67
N LEU A 39 1.83 -1.93 -6.71
CA LEU A 39 2.33 -3.26 -7.07
C LEU A 39 3.83 -3.24 -7.37
N SER A 40 4.27 -2.34 -8.25
CA SER A 40 5.68 -2.25 -8.62
C SER A 40 6.57 -1.94 -7.42
N LEU A 41 6.06 -1.17 -6.45
CA LEU A 41 6.73 -0.83 -5.18
C LEU A 41 6.71 -1.96 -4.14
N GLY A 42 6.02 -3.06 -4.41
CA GLY A 42 5.89 -4.20 -3.50
C GLY A 42 4.93 -3.97 -2.34
N ALA A 43 4.01 -3.01 -2.48
CA ALA A 43 3.01 -2.68 -1.47
C ALA A 43 1.70 -3.46 -1.64
N PHE A 44 1.37 -3.85 -2.88
CA PHE A 44 0.22 -4.66 -3.22
C PHE A 44 0.62 -6.02 -3.79
N ILE A 45 -0.31 -6.97 -3.75
CA ILE A 45 -0.30 -8.24 -4.49
C ILE A 45 -1.37 -8.14 -5.57
N ASP A 46 -1.06 -8.67 -6.75
CA ASP A 46 -1.99 -8.75 -7.86
C ASP A 46 -2.83 -10.02 -7.69
N PHE A 47 -4.14 -9.86 -7.47
CA PHE A 47 -5.07 -10.99 -7.44
C PHE A 47 -5.69 -11.20 -8.82
N SER A 48 -5.94 -10.11 -9.54
CA SER A 48 -6.34 -10.06 -10.95
C SER A 48 -6.03 -8.66 -11.51
N GLU A 49 -6.07 -8.47 -12.84
CA GLU A 49 -5.67 -7.24 -13.52
C GLU A 49 -6.26 -5.91 -12.96
N ILE A 50 -7.39 -6.01 -12.24
CA ILE A 50 -8.13 -4.89 -11.67
C ILE A 50 -8.34 -4.95 -10.16
N GLU A 51 -7.91 -6.02 -9.48
CA GLU A 51 -8.10 -6.22 -8.03
C GLU A 51 -6.78 -6.28 -7.27
N PHE A 52 -6.71 -5.53 -6.18
CA PHE A 52 -5.49 -5.35 -5.41
C PHE A 52 -5.72 -5.69 -3.95
N GLU A 53 -4.74 -6.38 -3.37
CA GLU A 53 -4.68 -6.65 -1.93
C GLU A 53 -3.38 -6.10 -1.37
N ALA A 54 -3.40 -5.58 -0.14
CA ALA A 54 -2.20 -5.08 0.50
C ALA A 54 -1.26 -6.23 0.91
N MET A 55 0.04 -6.00 0.76
CA MET A 55 1.08 -6.78 1.44
C MET A 55 1.15 -6.38 2.92
N HIS A 56 1.56 -7.32 3.78
CA HIS A 56 1.63 -7.10 5.23
C HIS A 56 2.43 -5.83 5.60
N PRO A 57 1.84 -4.90 6.38
CA PRO A 57 2.35 -3.54 6.52
C PRO A 57 3.74 -3.45 7.18
N ARG A 58 4.07 -4.38 8.08
CA ARG A 58 5.42 -4.49 8.68
C ARG A 58 6.53 -4.61 7.64
N PHE A 59 6.28 -5.32 6.54
CA PHE A 59 7.26 -5.52 5.47
C PHE A 59 7.15 -4.42 4.41
N THR A 60 5.92 -4.07 4.03
CA THR A 60 5.66 -3.06 3.00
C THR A 60 6.31 -1.73 3.31
N VAL A 61 6.09 -1.20 4.52
CA VAL A 61 6.56 0.14 4.89
C VAL A 61 8.09 0.22 4.93
N VAL A 62 8.75 -0.83 5.44
CA VAL A 62 10.22 -0.93 5.46
C VAL A 62 10.78 -1.08 4.05
N ASN A 63 10.15 -1.89 3.19
CA ASN A 63 10.60 -2.09 1.81
C ASN A 63 10.45 -0.82 0.96
N MET A 64 9.33 -0.11 1.09
CA MET A 64 9.12 1.17 0.41
C MET A 64 10.12 2.23 0.89
N TYR A 65 10.41 2.27 2.20
CA TYR A 65 11.43 3.15 2.74
C TYR A 65 12.83 2.82 2.18
N ARG A 66 13.20 1.54 2.11
CA ARG A 66 14.48 1.11 1.51
C ARG A 66 14.61 1.56 0.05
N ARG A 67 13.59 1.34 -0.78
CA ARG A 67 13.59 1.76 -2.19
C ARG A 67 13.67 3.26 -2.35
N MET A 68 13.03 4.02 -1.44
CA MET A 68 13.17 5.47 -1.41
C MET A 68 14.61 5.87 -1.07
N CYS A 69 15.24 5.27 -0.06
CA CYS A 69 16.65 5.50 0.25
C CYS A 69 17.56 5.23 -0.95
N GLU A 70 17.35 4.11 -1.67
CA GLU A 70 18.11 3.77 -2.88
C GLU A 70 17.95 4.83 -3.98
N ARG A 71 16.72 5.28 -4.25
CA ARG A 71 16.44 6.29 -5.29
C ARG A 71 17.06 7.64 -4.97
N GLU A 72 17.04 8.05 -3.70
CA GLU A 72 17.56 9.34 -3.25
C GLU A 72 19.06 9.29 -2.91
N ASN A 73 19.73 8.16 -3.13
CA ASN A 73 21.13 7.92 -2.75
C ASN A 73 21.42 8.20 -1.26
N ILE A 74 20.50 7.77 -0.40
CA ILE A 74 20.58 7.86 1.06
C ILE A 74 20.91 6.48 1.63
N GLU A 75 21.82 6.41 2.61
CA GLU A 75 22.13 5.17 3.31
C GLU A 75 20.89 4.65 4.07
N PHE A 76 20.45 3.42 3.76
CA PHE A 76 19.35 2.79 4.47
C PHE A 76 19.76 2.47 5.93
N LYS A 77 19.03 3.05 6.89
CA LYS A 77 19.18 2.78 8.33
C LYS A 77 17.82 2.57 8.96
N ARG A 78 17.79 1.83 10.07
CA ARG A 78 16.57 1.64 10.87
C ARG A 78 15.96 2.98 11.23
N ASN A 79 14.65 3.13 10.97
CA ASN A 79 13.90 4.34 11.27
C ASN A 79 12.68 3.99 12.12
N LYS A 80 12.68 4.43 13.39
CA LYS A 80 11.61 4.11 14.35
C LYS A 80 10.23 4.61 13.90
N ILE A 81 10.16 5.72 13.17
CA ILE A 81 8.90 6.25 12.65
C ILE A 81 8.33 5.29 11.60
N ILE A 82 9.18 4.85 10.68
CA ILE A 82 8.82 3.87 9.62
C ILE A 82 8.40 2.54 10.25
N ASP A 83 9.17 2.03 11.22
CA ASP A 83 8.84 0.81 11.96
C ASP A 83 7.46 0.92 12.63
N ASN A 84 7.19 2.05 13.30
CA ASN A 84 5.94 2.28 14.01
C ASN A 84 4.72 2.40 13.09
N ILE A 85 4.86 2.94 11.88
CA ILE A 85 3.76 2.95 10.90
C ILE A 85 3.36 1.51 10.56
N GLY A 86 4.32 0.61 10.35
CA GLY A 86 4.04 -0.80 10.13
C GLY A 86 3.30 -1.47 11.30
N VAL A 87 3.66 -1.12 12.55
CA VAL A 87 2.96 -1.60 13.77
C VAL A 87 1.51 -1.13 13.78
N ILE A 88 1.27 0.17 13.57
CA ILE A 88 -0.06 0.77 13.70
C ILE A 88 -1.03 0.22 12.65
N LEU A 89 -0.53 -0.08 11.46
CA LEU A 89 -1.34 -0.61 10.35
C LEU A 89 -1.58 -2.12 10.42
N GLU A 90 -0.86 -2.86 11.27
CA GLU A 90 -0.97 -4.32 11.40
C GLU A 90 -2.36 -4.78 11.81
N LYS A 91 -2.93 -4.18 12.87
CA LYS A 91 -4.27 -4.56 13.32
C LYS A 91 -5.37 -4.26 12.28
N PRO A 92 -5.46 -3.05 11.68
CA PRO A 92 -6.41 -2.79 10.59
C PRO A 92 -6.25 -3.76 9.41
N TYR A 93 -5.00 -4.13 9.09
CA TYR A 93 -4.70 -5.10 8.04
C TYR A 93 -5.24 -6.50 8.38
N ASP A 94 -4.98 -7.00 9.58
CA ASP A 94 -5.46 -8.31 10.02
C ASP A 94 -6.99 -8.36 10.11
N ASP A 95 -7.60 -7.30 10.66
CA ASP A 95 -9.06 -7.14 10.79
C ASP A 95 -9.75 -7.13 9.41
N ALA A 96 -9.10 -6.58 8.39
CA ALA A 96 -9.62 -6.50 7.03
C ALA A 96 -9.55 -7.84 6.27
N ARG A 97 -8.68 -8.77 6.69
CA ARG A 97 -8.47 -10.08 6.04
C ARG A 97 -9.19 -11.25 6.70
N THR A 98 -9.70 -11.05 7.92
CA THR A 98 -10.33 -12.09 8.73
C THR A 98 -11.85 -12.18 8.54
N LYS A 99 -12.38 -11.72 7.40
CA LYS A 99 -13.81 -11.77 7.06
C LYS A 99 -14.07 -12.49 5.75
#